data_AF-A0A6B1B8U2-F1
#
_entry.id   AF-A0A6B1B8U2-F1
#
_cell.length_a   1.000
_cell.length_b   1.000
_cell.length_c   1.000
_cell.angle_alpha   90.00
_cell.angle_beta   90.00
_cell.angle_gamma   90.00
#
_symmetry.space_group_name_H-M   'P 1'
#
loop_
_entity.id
_entity.type
_entity.pdbx_description
1 polymer ?
#
loop_
_entity_poly.entity_id
_entity_poly.type
_entity_poly.pdbx_seq_one_letter_code
_entity_poly.pdbx_strand_id
1 'polypeptide(L)'
;MLEDDHDLTDDDLAALEVIYRVMWEDEGAGLHKHVARSFRAWAQTQHPHLDVADVEGDGGDDGQMARENGSRVDLTRATRTNGGVTTTTLELTQHAALGRSVVTIRVLSGNGEAWVWVDVEAPHIAATPGSLGAADPGVPAAPGTDSGQSRWAQLRSTGAESLVSELLDTAHRRGGRPHLGREPLTTSPVPVRDAEHAKAIRNAVLSPDRPVPYLVLAWDPINPNTALGDMTRRAQSAASQVAGLARVFVMPLETLTPFQRLIGGEMDLEPGEARLYLPGEHEPHRHRTLAKEVVRSSPHQAGRWASQLLSLAMVEREPPTLFSQSQAELGSQRRAPELASGSGLHERIEALESERDDLWEALFETREQRQAARDQRDEMSQQVLDMQDELELAQLRTEELQEKLIDKEDQMVEMLVRVGEAGTPMVTDAAGRKYPPVTSVSHALQLARANLVRVEIPPEVDQHVAELDNSIEARSWARSVFDGLLALEAYAHSGAEFGDFRDWCKSSKHPRKWFANSKKLAMRESEEVMRRSELRRLRDMPVSARVSDAGHIVMEAHLKLSNGGLAPRLYFHDDTGRITGKVHVGYIGPHLPTKRFRS
;
A
#
# COMPACT_ATOMS: atom_id res chain seq x y z
N MET A 1 0.64 -42.23 -25.67
CA MET A 1 1.49 -43.15 -24.90
C MET A 1 2.91 -42.72 -25.17
N LEU A 2 3.60 -41.95 -24.34
CA LEU A 2 3.61 -41.79 -22.89
C LEU A 2 3.76 -40.28 -22.61
N GLU A 3 2.84 -39.63 -21.90
CA GLU A 3 2.98 -39.30 -20.46
C GLU A 3 4.24 -38.47 -20.16
N ASP A 4 4.13 -37.16 -20.39
CA ASP A 4 4.90 -36.15 -19.64
C ASP A 4 4.01 -35.69 -18.48
N ASP A 5 4.10 -36.46 -17.39
CA ASP A 5 3.56 -36.15 -16.08
C ASP A 5 4.51 -35.12 -15.46
N HIS A 6 4.24 -33.84 -15.67
CA HIS A 6 4.93 -32.78 -14.95
C HIS A 6 4.40 -32.77 -13.52
N ASP A 7 5.18 -33.39 -12.63
CA ASP A 7 5.13 -33.28 -11.17
C ASP A 7 4.76 -31.84 -10.76
N LEU A 8 3.54 -31.69 -10.25
CA LEU A 8 3.09 -30.50 -9.53
C LEU A 8 3.91 -30.42 -8.25
N THR A 9 4.89 -29.52 -8.22
CA THR A 9 5.71 -29.25 -7.03
C THR A 9 4.86 -28.73 -5.88
N ASP A 10 5.28 -29.04 -4.63
CA ASP A 10 4.66 -28.65 -3.34
C ASP A 10 4.21 -27.17 -3.20
N ASP A 11 4.63 -26.26 -4.09
CA ASP A 11 4.19 -24.86 -4.17
C ASP A 11 2.72 -24.70 -4.62
N ASP A 12 2.12 -25.69 -5.30
CA ASP A 12 0.71 -25.64 -5.74
C ASP A 12 -0.31 -25.88 -4.60
N LEU A 13 0.17 -26.25 -3.41
CA LEU A 13 -0.65 -26.51 -2.22
C LEU A 13 -0.51 -25.41 -1.15
N ALA A 14 -0.24 -24.17 -1.53
CA ALA A 14 -0.48 -23.05 -0.62
C ALA A 14 -1.95 -23.12 -0.14
N ALA A 15 -2.15 -23.23 1.19
CA ALA A 15 -3.49 -23.21 1.77
C ALA A 15 -4.19 -21.92 1.36
N LEU A 16 -5.29 -22.06 0.63
CA LEU A 16 -6.13 -20.93 0.26
C LEU A 16 -6.92 -20.48 1.48
N GLU A 17 -7.00 -19.18 1.67
CA GLU A 17 -7.88 -18.56 2.66
C GLU A 17 -8.91 -17.72 1.94
N VAL A 18 -10.15 -17.72 2.43
CA VAL A 18 -11.17 -16.78 1.99
C VAL A 18 -10.72 -15.37 2.41
N ILE A 19 -10.49 -14.50 1.43
CA ILE A 19 -10.07 -13.09 1.66
C ILE A 19 -11.20 -12.09 1.44
N TYR A 20 -12.32 -12.54 0.85
CA TYR A 20 -13.51 -11.75 0.62
C TYR A 20 -14.73 -12.65 0.55
N ARG A 21 -15.81 -12.22 1.22
CA ARG A 21 -17.09 -12.95 1.27
C ARG A 21 -18.26 -11.97 1.27
N VAL A 22 -19.20 -12.18 0.36
CA VAL A 22 -20.44 -11.41 0.28
C VAL A 22 -21.61 -12.37 0.06
N MET A 23 -22.74 -12.10 0.73
CA MET A 23 -23.95 -12.89 0.59
C MET A 23 -25.19 -12.01 0.68
N TRP A 24 -26.25 -12.40 -0.01
CA TRP A 24 -27.54 -11.70 0.04
C TRP A 24 -28.69 -12.59 -0.41
N GLU A 25 -29.89 -12.22 0.02
CA GLU A 25 -31.16 -12.74 -0.49
C GLU A 25 -31.62 -11.91 -1.67
N ASP A 26 -32.25 -12.54 -2.66
CA ASP A 26 -32.85 -11.84 -3.79
C ASP A 26 -34.16 -12.51 -4.22
N GLU A 27 -35.26 -11.77 -4.15
CA GLU A 27 -36.60 -12.22 -4.54
C GLU A 27 -36.80 -12.26 -6.08
N GLY A 28 -35.77 -11.93 -6.86
CA GLY A 28 -35.80 -11.87 -8.32
C GLY A 28 -36.05 -13.22 -9.00
N ALA A 29 -36.99 -13.25 -9.95
CA ALA A 29 -37.23 -14.44 -10.76
C ALA A 29 -36.01 -14.78 -11.66
N GLY A 30 -35.64 -16.06 -11.72
CA GLY A 30 -34.57 -16.53 -12.59
C GLY A 30 -33.15 -16.16 -12.12
N LEU A 31 -32.96 -15.98 -10.81
CA LEU A 31 -31.69 -15.67 -10.14
C LEU A 31 -30.49 -16.46 -10.70
N HIS A 32 -30.60 -17.79 -10.73
CA HIS A 32 -29.55 -18.69 -11.25
C HIS A 32 -29.13 -18.37 -12.69
N LYS A 33 -30.07 -18.09 -13.60
CA LYS A 33 -29.77 -17.81 -15.02
C LYS A 33 -29.03 -16.49 -15.17
N HIS A 34 -29.44 -15.49 -14.40
CA HIS A 34 -28.87 -14.17 -14.55
C HIS A 34 -27.50 -14.05 -13.89
N VAL A 35 -27.32 -14.67 -12.72
CA VAL A 35 -26.03 -14.73 -12.03
C VAL A 35 -25.02 -15.45 -12.92
N ALA A 36 -25.40 -16.59 -13.50
CA ALA A 36 -24.54 -17.31 -14.45
C ALA A 36 -24.19 -16.46 -15.69
N ARG A 37 -25.13 -15.69 -16.22
CA ARG A 37 -24.86 -14.79 -17.36
C ARG A 37 -23.88 -13.67 -17.00
N SER A 38 -24.11 -12.97 -15.88
CA SER A 38 -23.23 -11.89 -15.42
C SER A 38 -21.84 -12.41 -15.05
N PHE A 39 -21.73 -13.56 -14.38
CA PHE A 39 -20.44 -14.18 -14.08
C PHE A 39 -19.63 -14.50 -15.33
N ARG A 40 -20.27 -15.06 -16.37
CA ARG A 40 -19.58 -15.33 -17.65
C ARG A 40 -19.14 -14.07 -18.36
N ALA A 41 -20.01 -13.05 -18.44
CA ALA A 41 -19.67 -11.78 -19.08
C ALA A 41 -18.49 -11.09 -18.36
N TRP A 42 -18.50 -11.12 -17.03
CA TRP A 42 -17.41 -10.64 -16.21
C TRP A 42 -16.12 -11.46 -16.43
N ALA A 43 -16.19 -12.80 -16.38
CA ALA A 43 -15.02 -13.66 -16.59
C ALA A 43 -14.39 -13.45 -17.97
N GLN A 44 -15.20 -13.27 -19.02
CA GLN A 44 -14.76 -12.99 -20.38
C GLN A 44 -14.20 -11.56 -20.53
N THR A 45 -14.64 -10.61 -19.69
CA THR A 45 -14.05 -9.26 -19.62
C THR A 45 -12.68 -9.29 -18.97
N GLN A 46 -12.50 -10.11 -17.93
CA GLN A 46 -11.21 -10.30 -17.27
C GLN A 46 -10.24 -11.12 -18.13
N HIS A 47 -10.75 -12.13 -18.86
CA HIS A 47 -9.98 -13.06 -19.69
C HIS A 47 -10.59 -13.13 -21.09
N PRO A 48 -10.24 -12.22 -22.00
CA PRO A 48 -10.85 -12.12 -23.34
C PRO A 48 -10.70 -13.38 -24.20
N HIS A 49 -9.72 -14.22 -23.92
CA HIS A 49 -9.43 -15.46 -24.64
C HIS A 49 -10.10 -16.70 -24.03
N LEU A 50 -10.82 -16.56 -22.91
CA LEU A 50 -11.60 -17.62 -22.29
C LEU A 50 -12.79 -17.99 -23.18
N ASP A 51 -12.84 -19.24 -23.64
CA ASP A 51 -14.03 -19.78 -24.29
C ASP A 51 -15.10 -20.09 -23.24
N VAL A 52 -16.22 -19.37 -23.29
CA VAL A 52 -17.33 -19.46 -22.33
C VAL A 52 -18.60 -20.05 -22.95
N ALA A 53 -18.53 -20.50 -24.21
CA ALA A 53 -19.71 -20.83 -25.03
C ALA A 53 -20.42 -22.13 -24.61
N ASP A 54 -19.71 -23.14 -24.10
CA ASP A 54 -20.27 -24.46 -23.80
C ASP A 54 -20.78 -24.63 -22.35
N VAL A 55 -20.63 -23.62 -21.48
CA VAL A 55 -21.15 -23.63 -20.08
C VAL A 55 -22.69 -23.48 -20.01
N GLU A 56 -23.37 -23.56 -21.16
CA GLU A 56 -24.82 -23.43 -21.32
C GLU A 56 -25.62 -24.69 -20.99
N GLY A 57 -24.99 -25.87 -20.94
CA GLY A 57 -25.68 -27.13 -20.69
C GLY A 57 -26.34 -27.22 -19.31
N ASP A 58 -27.63 -27.59 -19.26
CA ASP A 58 -28.32 -28.08 -18.06
C ASP A 58 -27.96 -29.56 -17.74
N GLY A 59 -27.01 -30.14 -18.48
CA GLY A 59 -26.50 -31.50 -18.30
C GLY A 59 -25.31 -31.55 -17.33
N GLY A 60 -25.28 -32.58 -16.48
CA GLY A 60 -24.25 -32.77 -15.46
C GLY A 60 -22.84 -32.96 -16.03
N ASP A 61 -21.87 -32.61 -15.17
CA ASP A 61 -20.41 -32.76 -15.28
C ASP A 61 -19.82 -32.52 -16.68
N ASP A 62 -19.15 -31.37 -16.84
CA ASP A 62 -17.74 -31.30 -17.24
C ASP A 62 -17.28 -29.84 -17.27
N GLY A 63 -16.24 -29.53 -16.49
CA GLY A 63 -15.60 -28.22 -16.45
C GLY A 63 -14.83 -27.93 -17.74
N GLN A 64 -14.77 -26.66 -18.14
CA GLN A 64 -13.95 -26.26 -19.28
C GLN A 64 -12.68 -25.56 -18.82
N MET A 65 -11.57 -25.95 -19.43
CA MET A 65 -10.25 -25.38 -19.23
C MET A 65 -9.89 -24.49 -20.42
N ALA A 66 -9.55 -23.23 -20.17
CA ALA A 66 -8.89 -22.42 -21.17
C ALA A 66 -7.47 -22.07 -20.70
N ARG A 67 -6.52 -22.08 -21.64
CA ARG A 67 -5.13 -21.71 -21.38
C ARG A 67 -4.82 -20.40 -22.08
N GLU A 68 -4.37 -19.41 -21.34
CA GLU A 68 -3.81 -18.17 -21.88
C GLU A 68 -2.31 -18.11 -21.56
N ASN A 69 -1.50 -17.50 -22.42
CA ASN A 69 -0.03 -17.48 -22.33
C ASN A 69 0.50 -17.22 -20.89
N GLY A 70 1.03 -18.26 -20.25
CA GLY A 70 1.67 -18.18 -18.93
C GLY A 70 0.74 -18.17 -17.71
N SER A 71 -0.59 -18.15 -17.89
CA SER A 71 -1.58 -18.23 -16.80
C SER A 71 -2.72 -19.19 -17.16
N ARG A 72 -2.99 -20.15 -16.27
CA ARG A 72 -4.06 -21.14 -16.46
C ARG A 72 -5.33 -20.63 -15.80
N VAL A 73 -6.44 -20.61 -16.55
CA VAL A 73 -7.74 -20.15 -16.05
C VAL A 73 -8.80 -21.23 -16.30
N ASP A 74 -9.38 -21.74 -15.23
CA ASP A 74 -10.38 -22.81 -15.27
C ASP A 74 -11.74 -22.24 -14.85
N LEU A 75 -12.80 -22.51 -15.63
CA LEU A 75 -14.17 -22.07 -15.36
C LEU A 75 -15.08 -23.29 -15.23
N THR A 76 -15.73 -23.44 -14.07
CA THR A 76 -16.63 -24.57 -13.81
C THR A 76 -18.03 -24.12 -13.41
N ARG A 77 -19.03 -24.95 -13.75
CA ARG A 77 -20.42 -24.80 -13.33
C ARG A 77 -20.93 -26.16 -12.87
N ALA A 78 -21.51 -26.23 -11.67
CA ALA A 78 -22.16 -27.42 -11.16
C ALA A 78 -23.53 -27.06 -10.58
N THR A 79 -24.58 -27.78 -10.97
CA THR A 79 -25.92 -27.62 -10.38
C THR A 79 -26.32 -28.90 -9.68
N ARG A 80 -26.75 -28.80 -8.42
CA ARG A 80 -27.20 -29.93 -7.61
C ARG A 80 -28.52 -29.57 -6.96
N THR A 81 -29.45 -30.52 -6.90
CA THR A 81 -30.72 -30.37 -6.18
C THR A 81 -30.80 -31.44 -5.11
N ASN A 82 -30.97 -31.02 -3.85
CA ASN A 82 -31.12 -31.91 -2.70
C ASN A 82 -32.12 -31.31 -1.70
N GLY A 83 -32.97 -32.13 -1.08
CA GLY A 83 -33.90 -31.66 -0.05
C GLY A 83 -34.87 -30.54 -0.48
N GLY A 84 -35.17 -30.40 -1.78
CA GLY A 84 -35.97 -29.27 -2.29
C GLY A 84 -35.21 -27.96 -2.48
N VAL A 85 -33.90 -27.96 -2.24
CA VAL A 85 -32.97 -26.84 -2.47
C VAL A 85 -32.11 -27.14 -3.69
N THR A 86 -32.10 -26.22 -4.66
CA THR A 86 -31.20 -26.25 -5.81
C THR A 86 -30.03 -25.31 -5.55
N THR A 87 -28.81 -25.81 -5.69
CA THR A 87 -27.56 -25.06 -5.58
C THR A 87 -26.84 -25.07 -6.92
N THR A 88 -26.63 -23.90 -7.51
CA THR A 88 -25.74 -23.71 -8.66
C THR A 88 -24.44 -23.07 -8.19
N THR A 89 -23.32 -23.77 -8.39
CA THR A 89 -21.97 -23.26 -8.13
C THR A 89 -21.31 -22.88 -9.44
N LEU A 90 -20.69 -21.70 -9.48
CA LEU A 90 -19.87 -21.19 -10.56
C LEU A 90 -18.50 -20.86 -9.98
N GLU A 91 -17.43 -21.31 -10.61
CA GLU A 91 -16.08 -21.13 -10.08
C GLU A 91 -15.12 -20.71 -11.18
N LEU A 92 -14.33 -19.66 -10.91
CA LEU A 92 -13.23 -19.23 -11.75
C LEU A 92 -11.92 -19.39 -10.96
N THR A 93 -11.08 -20.33 -11.38
CA THR A 93 -9.76 -20.57 -10.81
C THR A 93 -8.70 -19.95 -11.70
N GLN A 94 -7.86 -19.08 -11.14
CA GLN A 94 -6.77 -18.40 -11.84
C GLN A 94 -5.43 -18.82 -11.24
N HIS A 95 -4.49 -19.24 -12.08
CA HIS A 95 -3.12 -19.56 -11.68
C HIS A 95 -2.18 -18.45 -12.11
N ALA A 96 -1.51 -17.81 -11.14
CA ALA A 96 -0.52 -16.77 -11.36
C ALA A 96 0.84 -17.16 -10.74
N ALA A 97 1.89 -16.38 -11.04
CA ALA A 97 3.23 -16.61 -10.51
C ALA A 97 3.32 -16.53 -8.96
N LEU A 98 2.34 -15.92 -8.30
CA LEU A 98 2.24 -15.77 -6.84
C LEU A 98 1.31 -16.80 -6.19
N GLY A 99 0.83 -17.79 -6.96
CA GLY A 99 -0.10 -18.84 -6.52
C GLY A 99 -1.45 -18.79 -7.22
N ARG A 100 -2.39 -19.63 -6.78
CA ARG A 100 -3.75 -19.74 -7.35
C ARG A 100 -4.77 -18.91 -6.56
N SER A 101 -5.70 -18.26 -7.25
CA SER A 101 -6.88 -17.61 -6.63
C SER A 101 -8.16 -18.17 -7.22
N VAL A 102 -9.20 -18.28 -6.39
CA VAL A 102 -10.49 -18.88 -6.78
C VAL A 102 -11.61 -17.90 -6.46
N VAL A 103 -12.46 -17.61 -7.44
CA VAL A 103 -13.72 -16.86 -7.23
C VAL A 103 -14.89 -17.82 -7.38
N THR A 104 -15.64 -18.03 -6.30
CA THR A 104 -16.78 -18.96 -6.28
C THR A 104 -18.08 -18.19 -6.05
N ILE A 105 -19.04 -18.35 -6.96
CA ILE A 105 -20.44 -17.95 -6.71
C ILE A 105 -21.28 -19.20 -6.45
N ARG A 106 -22.09 -19.17 -5.39
CA ARG A 106 -23.14 -20.15 -5.14
C ARG A 106 -24.49 -19.46 -5.14
N VAL A 107 -25.41 -19.96 -5.96
CA VAL A 107 -26.81 -19.56 -5.98
C VAL A 107 -27.63 -20.68 -5.38
N LEU A 108 -28.27 -20.43 -4.25
CA LEU A 108 -29.17 -21.37 -3.61
C LEU A 108 -30.61 -20.91 -3.85
N SER A 109 -31.49 -21.83 -4.20
CA SER A 109 -32.92 -21.55 -4.35
C SER A 109 -33.72 -22.73 -3.83
N GLY A 110 -34.62 -22.50 -2.88
CA GLY A 110 -35.42 -23.54 -2.26
C GLY A 110 -36.20 -23.00 -1.06
N ASN A 111 -37.29 -23.66 -0.68
CA ASN A 111 -38.10 -23.29 0.49
C ASN A 111 -38.65 -21.85 0.49
N GLY A 112 -38.83 -21.24 -0.70
CA GLY A 112 -39.31 -19.86 -0.84
C GLY A 112 -38.22 -18.79 -0.73
N GLU A 113 -36.97 -19.19 -0.52
CA GLU A 113 -35.83 -18.28 -0.42
C GLU A 113 -34.89 -18.48 -1.61
N ALA A 114 -34.14 -17.43 -1.95
CA ALA A 114 -33.09 -17.49 -2.93
C ALA A 114 -31.90 -16.63 -2.48
N TRP A 115 -30.73 -17.26 -2.39
CA TRP A 115 -29.51 -16.68 -1.86
C TRP A 115 -28.42 -16.67 -2.93
N VAL A 116 -27.65 -15.58 -2.95
CA VAL A 116 -26.38 -15.52 -3.67
C VAL A 116 -25.25 -15.41 -2.64
N TRP A 117 -24.19 -16.15 -2.89
CA TRP A 117 -23.00 -16.22 -2.05
C TRP A 117 -21.78 -16.11 -2.95
N VAL A 118 -20.85 -15.22 -2.62
CA VAL A 118 -19.63 -14.99 -3.38
C VAL A 118 -18.44 -15.08 -2.43
N ASP A 119 -17.52 -16.00 -2.72
CA ASP A 119 -16.25 -16.16 -2.02
C ASP A 119 -15.09 -15.87 -2.97
N VAL A 120 -14.05 -15.23 -2.44
CA VAL A 120 -12.74 -15.13 -3.09
C VAL A 120 -11.72 -15.77 -2.18
N GLU A 121 -11.05 -16.78 -2.69
CA GLU A 121 -9.98 -17.49 -2.00
C GLU A 121 -8.64 -17.17 -2.67
N ALA A 122 -7.62 -16.89 -1.87
CA ALA A 122 -6.28 -16.57 -2.36
C ALA A 122 -5.21 -17.19 -1.46
N PRO A 123 -3.96 -17.32 -1.95
CA PRO A 123 -2.88 -17.90 -1.16
C PRO A 123 -2.65 -17.06 0.10
N HIS A 124 -2.57 -17.72 1.25
CA HIS A 124 -2.27 -17.05 2.52
C HIS A 124 -0.94 -16.29 2.41
N ILE A 125 -1.01 -14.96 2.45
CA ILE A 125 0.19 -14.14 2.61
C ILE A 125 0.50 -14.10 4.11
N ALA A 126 1.56 -14.79 4.53
CA ALA A 126 2.12 -14.55 5.84
C ALA A 126 2.55 -13.08 5.90
N ALA A 127 1.92 -12.31 6.78
CA ALA A 127 2.42 -10.99 7.14
C ALA A 127 3.81 -11.22 7.75
N THR A 128 4.84 -11.15 6.92
CA THR A 128 6.22 -11.27 7.41
C THR A 128 6.44 -10.05 8.28
N PRO A 129 6.65 -10.17 9.60
CA PRO A 129 7.03 -9.03 10.42
C PRO A 129 8.44 -8.66 9.99
N GLY A 130 8.55 -7.76 9.01
CA GLY A 130 9.84 -7.37 8.41
C GLY A 130 9.90 -7.26 6.89
N SER A 131 8.83 -7.55 6.12
CA SER A 131 8.83 -7.29 4.66
C SER A 131 8.21 -5.95 4.23
N LEU A 132 8.03 -5.01 5.17
CA LEU A 132 8.25 -3.60 4.87
C LEU A 132 9.75 -3.44 4.56
N GLY A 133 10.18 -3.97 3.42
CA GLY A 133 11.45 -3.64 2.84
C GLY A 133 11.48 -2.12 2.75
N ALA A 134 12.49 -1.53 3.37
CA ALA A 134 12.78 -0.11 3.24
C ALA A 134 12.66 0.26 1.77
N ALA A 135 11.59 0.99 1.43
CA ALA A 135 11.54 1.71 0.18
C ALA A 135 12.79 2.61 0.19
N ASP A 136 13.65 2.41 -0.80
CA ASP A 136 14.81 3.25 -1.02
C ASP A 136 14.33 4.70 -1.12
N PRO A 137 14.72 5.62 -0.22
CA PRO A 137 14.12 6.96 -0.11
C PRO A 137 14.48 7.91 -1.27
N GLY A 138 14.89 7.37 -2.42
CA GLY A 138 15.31 8.11 -3.60
C GLY A 138 14.67 7.67 -4.93
N VAL A 139 13.82 6.64 -4.95
CA VAL A 139 13.08 6.26 -6.15
C VAL A 139 11.63 6.68 -5.98
N PRO A 140 11.09 7.62 -6.80
CA PRO A 140 9.66 7.87 -6.78
C PRO A 140 8.97 6.57 -7.13
N ALA A 141 8.15 6.05 -6.21
CA ALA A 141 7.29 4.93 -6.51
C ALA A 141 6.47 5.32 -7.74
N ALA A 142 6.62 4.55 -8.83
CA ALA A 142 5.79 4.75 -10.01
C ALA A 142 4.32 4.71 -9.57
N PRO A 143 3.48 5.64 -10.03
CA PRO A 143 2.07 5.66 -9.66
C PRO A 143 1.44 4.33 -10.09
N GLY A 144 1.11 3.47 -9.12
CA GLY A 144 0.54 2.14 -9.35
C GLY A 144 1.29 0.94 -8.76
N THR A 145 2.41 1.12 -8.05
CA THR A 145 3.11 0.01 -7.38
C THR A 145 2.56 -0.23 -5.97
N ASP A 146 1.32 -0.71 -5.87
CA ASP A 146 0.91 -1.48 -4.70
C ASP A 146 1.73 -2.77 -4.75
N SER A 147 2.76 -2.89 -3.91
CA SER A 147 3.58 -4.11 -3.85
C SER A 147 2.64 -5.30 -3.75
N GLY A 148 2.70 -6.22 -4.72
CA GLY A 148 1.77 -7.35 -4.91
C GLY A 148 1.79 -8.41 -3.81
N GLN A 149 1.99 -8.00 -2.55
CA GLN A 149 2.07 -8.81 -1.34
C GLN A 149 1.04 -8.39 -0.28
N SER A 150 0.02 -7.60 -0.61
CA SER A 150 -1.12 -7.37 0.31
C SER A 150 -2.32 -8.22 -0.10
N ARG A 151 -3.10 -8.71 0.89
CA ARG A 151 -4.42 -9.35 0.65
C ARG A 151 -5.31 -8.48 -0.23
N TRP A 152 -5.14 -7.16 -0.14
CA TRP A 152 -5.84 -6.17 -0.95
C TRP A 152 -5.47 -6.14 -2.41
N ALA A 153 -4.16 -6.16 -2.70
CA ALA A 153 -3.68 -6.27 -4.07
C ALA A 153 -4.17 -7.58 -4.70
N GLN A 154 -4.18 -8.68 -3.94
CA GLN A 154 -4.78 -9.95 -4.36
C GLN A 154 -6.28 -9.80 -4.65
N LEU A 155 -7.08 -9.28 -3.73
CA LEU A 155 -8.51 -9.10 -3.95
C LEU A 155 -8.81 -8.27 -5.21
N ARG A 156 -8.16 -7.11 -5.35
CA ARG A 156 -8.35 -6.24 -6.52
C ARG A 156 -7.91 -6.91 -7.81
N SER A 157 -6.85 -7.73 -7.78
CA SER A 157 -6.41 -8.48 -8.97
C SER A 157 -7.44 -9.50 -9.46
N THR A 158 -8.30 -10.01 -8.56
CA THR A 158 -9.39 -10.91 -8.99
C THR A 158 -10.53 -10.18 -9.68
N GLY A 159 -10.75 -8.88 -9.39
CA GLY A 159 -11.87 -8.11 -9.92
C GLY A 159 -13.23 -8.43 -9.27
N ALA A 160 -13.28 -9.18 -8.16
CA ALA A 160 -14.53 -9.64 -7.56
C ALA A 160 -15.47 -8.52 -7.07
N GLU A 161 -14.94 -7.36 -6.66
CA GLU A 161 -15.77 -6.19 -6.28
C GLU A 161 -16.64 -5.72 -7.47
N SER A 162 -16.06 -5.69 -8.67
CA SER A 162 -16.77 -5.28 -9.89
C SER A 162 -17.86 -6.29 -10.28
N LEU A 163 -17.60 -7.58 -10.08
CA LEU A 163 -18.57 -8.65 -10.27
C LEU A 163 -19.76 -8.51 -9.32
N VAL A 164 -19.51 -8.31 -8.02
CA VAL A 164 -20.60 -8.12 -7.04
C VAL A 164 -21.42 -6.88 -7.35
N SER A 165 -20.77 -5.76 -7.69
CA SER A 165 -21.47 -4.56 -8.14
C SER A 165 -22.34 -4.83 -9.37
N GLU A 166 -21.83 -5.53 -10.39
CA GLU A 166 -22.58 -5.85 -11.60
C GLU A 166 -23.77 -6.78 -11.32
N LEU A 167 -23.60 -7.77 -10.43
CA LEU A 167 -24.66 -8.70 -10.03
C LEU A 167 -25.81 -7.96 -9.35
N LEU A 168 -25.50 -7.09 -8.38
CA LEU A 168 -26.48 -6.27 -7.68
C LEU A 168 -27.19 -5.31 -8.64
N ASP A 169 -26.45 -4.59 -9.48
CA ASP A 169 -27.03 -3.70 -10.49
C ASP A 169 -27.98 -4.42 -11.45
N THR A 170 -27.57 -5.61 -11.88
CA THR A 170 -28.33 -6.43 -12.81
C THR A 170 -29.60 -6.98 -12.15
N ALA A 171 -29.53 -7.37 -10.88
CA ALA A 171 -30.69 -7.76 -10.10
C ALA A 171 -31.72 -6.62 -10.03
N HIS A 172 -31.30 -5.41 -9.64
CA HIS A 172 -32.20 -4.25 -9.59
C HIS A 172 -32.85 -3.92 -10.94
N ARG A 173 -32.08 -3.93 -12.04
CA ARG A 173 -32.61 -3.69 -13.39
C ARG A 173 -33.67 -4.71 -13.82
N ARG A 174 -33.63 -5.91 -13.25
CA ARG A 174 -34.59 -7.00 -13.50
C ARG A 174 -35.74 -7.03 -12.50
N GLY A 175 -35.82 -6.05 -11.60
CA GLY A 175 -36.85 -5.97 -10.57
C GLY A 175 -36.58 -6.87 -9.35
N GLY A 176 -35.39 -7.46 -9.26
CA GLY A 176 -34.92 -8.13 -8.04
C GLY A 176 -34.72 -7.13 -6.91
N ARG A 177 -34.63 -7.65 -5.69
CA ARG A 177 -34.51 -6.86 -4.46
C ARG A 177 -33.42 -7.47 -3.61
N PRO A 178 -32.14 -7.26 -3.95
CA PRO A 178 -31.06 -7.81 -3.16
C PRO A 178 -31.02 -7.16 -1.77
N HIS A 179 -31.11 -7.98 -0.73
CA HIS A 179 -31.08 -7.52 0.66
C HIS A 179 -30.32 -8.50 1.55
N LEU A 180 -29.88 -8.02 2.70
CA LEU A 180 -29.42 -8.88 3.79
C LEU A 180 -30.24 -8.53 5.03
N GLY A 181 -30.99 -9.51 5.55
CA GLY A 181 -32.02 -9.23 6.56
C GLY A 181 -32.99 -8.16 6.06
N ARG A 182 -33.13 -7.07 6.81
CA ARG A 182 -33.99 -5.92 6.45
C ARG A 182 -33.31 -4.84 5.61
N GLU A 183 -32.01 -5.00 5.33
CA GLU A 183 -31.20 -3.95 4.73
C GLU A 183 -31.04 -4.17 3.22
N PRO A 184 -31.47 -3.21 2.37
CA PRO A 184 -31.26 -3.31 0.94
C PRO A 184 -29.78 -3.09 0.60
N LEU A 185 -29.25 -3.91 -0.29
CA LEU A 185 -27.88 -3.78 -0.79
C LEU A 185 -27.91 -2.99 -2.09
N THR A 186 -27.26 -1.83 -2.12
CA THR A 186 -27.27 -0.94 -3.27
C THR A 186 -25.85 -0.64 -3.75
N THR A 187 -25.72 -0.41 -5.04
CA THR A 187 -24.48 0.03 -5.72
C THR A 187 -24.40 1.55 -5.85
N SER A 188 -25.47 2.25 -5.48
CA SER A 188 -25.58 3.70 -5.49
C SER A 188 -25.67 4.22 -4.05
N PRO A 189 -25.06 5.38 -3.77
CA PRO A 189 -25.11 5.98 -2.45
C PRO A 189 -26.52 6.53 -2.15
N VAL A 190 -26.90 6.51 -0.88
CA VAL A 190 -28.18 7.03 -0.40
C VAL A 190 -28.00 8.46 0.11
N PRO A 191 -28.58 9.48 -0.54
CA PRO A 191 -28.52 10.84 -0.02
C PRO A 191 -29.42 10.99 1.20
N VAL A 192 -28.87 11.55 2.28
CA VAL A 192 -29.64 11.95 3.47
C VAL A 192 -30.39 13.24 3.12
N ARG A 193 -31.72 13.21 3.24
CA ARG A 193 -32.60 14.23 2.62
C ARG A 193 -33.01 15.33 3.59
N ASP A 194 -33.20 14.96 4.85
CA ASP A 194 -33.73 15.83 5.89
C ASP A 194 -33.32 15.30 7.27
N ALA A 195 -33.69 16.05 8.32
CA ALA A 195 -33.36 15.72 9.70
C ALA A 195 -34.03 14.42 10.20
N GLU A 196 -35.22 14.07 9.71
CA GLU A 196 -35.89 12.82 10.10
C GLU A 196 -35.19 11.60 9.46
N HIS A 197 -34.74 11.72 8.21
CA HIS A 197 -33.90 10.70 7.56
C HIS A 197 -32.56 10.56 8.29
N ALA A 198 -31.93 11.65 8.70
CA ALA A 198 -30.70 11.62 9.51
C ALA A 198 -30.93 10.89 10.85
N LYS A 199 -32.05 11.16 11.52
CA LYS A 199 -32.45 10.47 12.75
C LYS A 199 -32.71 8.98 12.53
N ALA A 200 -33.32 8.59 11.41
CA ALA A 200 -33.51 7.19 11.05
C ALA A 200 -32.15 6.48 10.83
N ILE A 201 -31.21 7.12 10.15
CA ILE A 201 -29.84 6.57 9.97
C ILE A 201 -29.15 6.43 11.32
N ARG A 202 -29.23 7.44 12.19
CA ARG A 202 -28.68 7.35 13.56
C ARG A 202 -29.27 6.17 14.33
N ASN A 203 -30.59 5.97 14.29
CA ASN A 203 -31.21 4.83 14.97
C ASN A 203 -30.76 3.49 14.37
N ALA A 204 -30.61 3.40 13.05
CA ALA A 204 -30.07 2.21 12.39
C ALA A 204 -28.59 1.98 12.75
N VAL A 205 -27.78 3.04 12.87
CA VAL A 205 -26.38 2.97 13.30
C VAL A 205 -26.26 2.37 14.71
N LEU A 206 -27.15 2.76 15.62
CA LEU A 206 -27.18 2.26 17.00
C LEU A 206 -27.92 0.93 17.17
N SER A 207 -28.50 0.38 16.10
CA SER A 207 -29.20 -0.91 16.16
C SER A 207 -28.18 -2.04 16.19
N PRO A 208 -28.11 -2.86 17.26
CA PRO A 208 -27.16 -3.96 17.34
C PRO A 208 -27.47 -5.05 16.31
N ASP A 209 -28.76 -5.24 15.98
CA ASP A 209 -29.23 -6.26 15.03
C ASP A 209 -29.03 -5.88 13.55
N ARG A 210 -28.30 -4.80 13.26
CA ARG A 210 -28.08 -4.37 11.88
C ARG A 210 -27.19 -5.40 11.15
N PRO A 211 -27.60 -5.93 9.99
CA PRO A 211 -26.85 -6.99 9.31
C PRO A 211 -25.63 -6.48 8.52
N VAL A 212 -25.59 -5.19 8.17
CA VAL A 212 -24.55 -4.61 7.31
C VAL A 212 -23.94 -3.32 7.89
N PRO A 213 -22.62 -3.12 7.75
CA PRO A 213 -21.97 -1.85 8.06
C PRO A 213 -22.51 -0.67 7.25
N TYR A 214 -22.44 0.54 7.82
CA TYR A 214 -22.80 1.79 7.17
C TYR A 214 -21.57 2.67 6.98
N LEU A 215 -21.29 3.06 5.75
CA LEU A 215 -20.28 4.05 5.41
C LEU A 215 -20.98 5.40 5.18
N VAL A 216 -20.72 6.39 6.03
CA VAL A 216 -21.33 7.72 5.93
C VAL A 216 -20.25 8.72 5.49
N LEU A 217 -20.48 9.40 4.37
CA LEU A 217 -19.61 10.46 3.86
C LEU A 217 -20.26 11.82 4.14
N ALA A 218 -19.56 12.71 4.84
CA ALA A 218 -20.02 14.07 5.11
C ALA A 218 -19.60 15.02 4.00
N TRP A 219 -20.51 15.89 3.57
CA TRP A 219 -20.21 16.90 2.57
C TRP A 219 -19.14 17.89 3.08
N ASP A 220 -18.13 18.13 2.23
CA ASP A 220 -17.07 19.11 2.41
C ASP A 220 -17.43 20.47 1.77
N PRO A 221 -17.56 21.56 2.56
CA PRO A 221 -17.89 22.88 2.05
C PRO A 221 -16.67 23.75 1.68
N ILE A 222 -15.44 23.34 2.00
CA ILE A 222 -14.24 24.23 1.94
C ILE A 222 -13.48 24.08 0.60
N ASN A 223 -13.73 23.05 -0.18
CA ASN A 223 -12.94 22.77 -1.38
C ASN A 223 -13.54 23.46 -2.65
N PRO A 224 -12.79 24.31 -3.39
CA PRO A 224 -13.27 24.89 -4.65
C PRO A 224 -13.47 23.86 -5.78
N ASN A 225 -12.91 22.64 -5.65
CA ASN A 225 -13.18 21.49 -6.53
C ASN A 225 -14.34 20.59 -6.04
N THR A 226 -15.01 20.91 -4.93
CA THR A 226 -16.27 20.24 -4.54
C THR A 226 -17.49 20.96 -5.08
N ALA A 227 -17.61 21.04 -6.40
CA ALA A 227 -18.95 21.13 -6.99
C ALA A 227 -19.75 19.89 -6.52
N LEU A 228 -21.09 19.99 -6.41
CA LEU A 228 -21.96 18.88 -6.00
C LEU A 228 -21.66 17.54 -6.73
N GLY A 229 -21.18 17.63 -7.98
CA GLY A 229 -20.74 16.48 -8.78
C GLY A 229 -19.56 15.70 -8.19
N ASP A 230 -18.61 16.35 -7.52
CA ASP A 230 -17.39 15.71 -7.02
C ASP A 230 -17.63 14.83 -5.79
N MET A 231 -18.46 15.29 -4.85
CA MET A 231 -18.90 14.45 -3.73
C MET A 231 -19.78 13.29 -4.24
N THR A 232 -20.64 13.55 -5.21
CA THR A 232 -21.45 12.50 -5.84
C THR A 232 -20.58 11.43 -6.49
N ARG A 233 -19.51 11.82 -7.21
CA ARG A 233 -18.53 10.87 -7.77
C ARG A 233 -17.81 10.06 -6.70
N ARG A 234 -17.37 10.70 -5.60
CA ARG A 234 -16.71 10.04 -4.47
C ARG A 234 -17.61 8.98 -3.83
N ALA A 235 -18.85 9.38 -3.52
CA ALA A 235 -19.83 8.50 -2.92
C ALA A 235 -20.24 7.36 -3.86
N GLN A 236 -20.37 7.64 -5.16
CA GLN A 236 -20.66 6.62 -6.17
C GLN A 236 -19.50 5.62 -6.27
N SER A 237 -18.26 6.10 -6.32
CA SER A 237 -17.09 5.22 -6.28
C SER A 237 -17.08 4.36 -5.02
N ALA A 238 -17.32 4.96 -3.85
CA ALA A 238 -17.35 4.23 -2.59
C ALA A 238 -18.44 3.14 -2.62
N ALA A 239 -19.65 3.48 -3.06
CA ALA A 239 -20.78 2.54 -3.15
C ALA A 239 -20.51 1.37 -4.11
N SER A 240 -19.82 1.62 -5.22
CA SER A 240 -19.43 0.55 -6.15
C SER A 240 -18.33 -0.35 -5.57
N GLN A 241 -17.38 0.20 -4.81
CA GLN A 241 -16.26 -0.57 -4.22
C GLN A 241 -16.71 -1.42 -3.03
N VAL A 242 -17.65 -0.94 -2.22
CA VAL A 242 -18.19 -1.69 -1.07
C VAL A 242 -19.53 -2.35 -1.38
N ALA A 243 -19.85 -2.55 -2.66
CA ALA A 243 -21.11 -3.14 -3.10
C ALA A 243 -21.33 -4.51 -2.44
N GLY A 244 -22.46 -4.65 -1.73
CA GLY A 244 -22.79 -5.87 -0.97
C GLY A 244 -22.05 -6.03 0.38
N LEU A 245 -21.02 -5.22 0.64
CA LEU A 245 -20.31 -5.17 1.93
C LEU A 245 -20.94 -4.17 2.90
N ALA A 246 -21.30 -2.97 2.42
CA ALA A 246 -21.83 -1.90 3.26
C ALA A 246 -22.85 -1.04 2.52
N ARG A 247 -23.71 -0.36 3.29
CA ARG A 247 -24.56 0.71 2.76
C ARG A 247 -23.83 2.04 2.82
N VAL A 248 -23.85 2.77 1.72
CA VAL A 248 -23.18 4.08 1.62
C VAL A 248 -24.20 5.20 1.70
N PHE A 249 -23.97 6.13 2.62
CA PHE A 249 -24.80 7.32 2.81
C PHE A 249 -23.97 8.57 2.54
N VAL A 250 -24.60 9.57 1.92
CA VAL A 250 -24.00 10.91 1.73
C VAL A 250 -24.81 11.90 2.52
N MET A 251 -24.14 12.63 3.40
CA MET A 251 -24.75 13.55 4.34
C MET A 251 -24.47 15.00 3.94
N PRO A 252 -25.45 15.71 3.37
CA PRO A 252 -25.35 17.14 3.13
C PRO A 252 -25.17 17.93 4.43
N LEU A 253 -24.57 19.12 4.34
CA LEU A 253 -24.28 19.98 5.48
C LEU A 253 -25.53 20.32 6.30
N GLU A 254 -26.70 20.51 5.65
CA GLU A 254 -27.97 20.75 6.34
C GLU A 254 -28.44 19.59 7.24
N THR A 255 -28.07 18.35 6.90
CA THR A 255 -28.43 17.13 7.64
C THR A 255 -27.32 16.67 8.58
N LEU A 256 -26.08 17.09 8.32
CA LEU A 256 -24.91 16.78 9.15
C LEU A 256 -25.11 17.34 10.55
N THR A 257 -25.34 18.64 10.71
CA THR A 257 -25.47 19.25 12.05
C THR A 257 -26.56 18.59 12.92
N PRO A 258 -27.78 18.29 12.42
CA PRO A 258 -28.76 17.49 13.15
C PRO A 258 -28.23 16.10 13.54
N PHE A 259 -27.57 15.39 12.62
CA PHE A 259 -26.99 14.07 12.89
C PHE A 259 -25.94 14.12 14.00
N GLN A 260 -25.01 15.07 13.94
CA GLN A 260 -23.94 15.28 14.93
C GLN A 260 -24.51 15.39 16.36
N ARG A 261 -25.56 16.21 16.52
CA ARG A 261 -26.25 16.40 17.81
C ARG A 261 -26.95 15.14 18.31
N LEU A 262 -27.39 14.25 17.41
CA LEU A 262 -28.15 13.05 17.74
C LEU A 262 -27.27 11.84 18.06
N ILE A 263 -26.13 11.71 17.39
CA ILE A 263 -25.24 10.54 17.52
C ILE A 263 -24.26 10.66 18.69
N GLY A 264 -23.84 11.88 19.03
CA GLY A 264 -22.93 12.16 20.15
C GLY A 264 -21.46 12.23 19.72
N GLY A 265 -20.65 12.99 20.47
CA GLY A 265 -19.33 13.46 20.03
C GLY A 265 -18.31 12.38 19.68
N GLU A 266 -18.31 11.23 20.35
CA GLU A 266 -17.33 10.16 20.08
C GLU A 266 -17.65 9.37 18.79
N MET A 267 -18.91 9.38 18.36
CA MET A 267 -19.40 8.71 17.15
C MET A 267 -19.73 9.71 16.03
N ASP A 268 -19.30 10.96 16.18
CA ASP A 268 -19.63 12.02 15.25
C ASP A 268 -18.78 12.00 13.96
N LEU A 269 -19.13 12.85 12.99
CA LEU A 269 -18.48 13.00 11.70
C LEU A 269 -18.33 14.48 11.35
N GLU A 270 -17.12 14.96 11.03
CA GLU A 270 -16.90 16.35 10.61
C GLU A 270 -17.17 16.56 9.10
N PRO A 271 -17.39 17.81 8.64
CA PRO A 271 -17.48 18.11 7.22
C PRO A 271 -16.28 17.61 6.42
N GLY A 272 -16.55 16.82 5.38
CA GLY A 272 -15.55 16.25 4.47
C GLY A 272 -14.93 14.92 4.90
N GLU A 273 -15.25 14.42 6.09
CA GLU A 273 -14.82 13.11 6.56
C GLU A 273 -15.71 11.98 6.04
N ALA A 274 -15.25 10.74 6.22
CA ALA A 274 -16.08 9.55 6.08
C ALA A 274 -15.98 8.70 7.37
N ARG A 275 -17.06 8.06 7.81
CA ARG A 275 -17.05 7.17 8.98
C ARG A 275 -17.72 5.85 8.68
N LEU A 276 -17.08 4.76 9.11
CA LEU A 276 -17.57 3.39 8.98
C LEU A 276 -18.16 2.92 10.31
N TYR A 277 -19.47 2.74 10.34
CA TYR A 277 -20.20 2.19 11.48
C TYR A 277 -20.40 0.69 11.30
N LEU A 278 -19.71 -0.09 12.12
CA LEU A 278 -19.81 -1.55 12.16
C LEU A 278 -21.14 -2.01 12.78
N PRO A 279 -21.68 -3.18 12.34
CA PRO A 279 -22.85 -3.81 12.96
C PRO A 279 -22.52 -4.37 14.35
N GLY A 280 -23.51 -4.53 15.22
CA GLY A 280 -23.31 -5.01 16.60
C GLY A 280 -22.98 -3.91 17.60
N GLU A 281 -22.84 -4.30 18.88
CA GLU A 281 -22.45 -3.39 19.96
C GLU A 281 -20.92 -3.28 20.00
N HIS A 282 -20.42 -2.08 19.69
CA HIS A 282 -19.00 -1.79 19.70
C HIS A 282 -18.72 -0.47 20.41
N GLU A 283 -17.56 -0.39 21.04
CA GLU A 283 -17.04 0.86 21.58
C GLU A 283 -16.84 1.91 20.47
N PRO A 284 -17.03 3.22 20.73
CA PRO A 284 -17.01 4.26 19.69
C PRO A 284 -15.77 4.28 18.80
N HIS A 285 -14.60 3.91 19.33
CA HIS A 285 -13.34 3.87 18.59
C HIS A 285 -13.28 2.77 17.51
N ARG A 286 -14.10 1.71 17.62
CA ARG A 286 -14.24 0.67 16.59
C ARG A 286 -14.97 1.19 15.36
N HIS A 287 -15.78 2.25 15.49
CA HIS A 287 -16.39 2.94 14.36
C HIS A 287 -15.40 3.94 13.77
N ARG A 288 -14.57 3.50 12.84
CA ARG A 288 -13.42 4.29 12.36
C ARG A 288 -13.84 5.49 11.52
N THR A 289 -13.10 6.59 11.64
CA THR A 289 -13.27 7.80 10.84
C THR A 289 -12.06 7.99 9.93
N LEU A 290 -12.31 8.23 8.65
CA LEU A 290 -11.33 8.63 7.66
C LEU A 290 -11.29 10.15 7.57
N ALA A 291 -10.11 10.72 7.85
CA ALA A 291 -9.89 12.15 7.87
C ALA A 291 -10.17 12.81 6.51
N LYS A 292 -10.66 14.05 6.53
CA LYS A 292 -11.05 14.81 5.33
C LYS A 292 -9.89 14.99 4.34
N GLU A 293 -8.66 15.15 4.82
CA GLU A 293 -7.46 15.26 3.97
C GLU A 293 -7.26 14.00 3.14
N VAL A 294 -7.47 12.83 3.75
CA VAL A 294 -7.38 11.53 3.10
C VAL A 294 -8.56 11.31 2.15
N VAL A 295 -9.79 11.62 2.60
CA VAL A 295 -10.97 11.54 1.72
C VAL A 295 -10.78 12.39 0.46
N ARG A 296 -10.12 13.55 0.56
CA ARG A 296 -9.85 14.47 -0.56
C ARG A 296 -8.82 13.94 -1.56
N SER A 297 -7.83 13.17 -1.12
CA SER A 297 -6.67 12.76 -1.93
C SER A 297 -7.05 12.05 -3.23
N SER A 298 -8.10 11.22 -3.21
CA SER A 298 -8.60 10.50 -4.39
C SER A 298 -10.09 10.22 -4.32
N PRO A 299 -10.83 10.25 -5.46
CA PRO A 299 -12.23 9.88 -5.49
C PRO A 299 -12.54 8.46 -4.99
N HIS A 300 -11.53 7.59 -5.03
CA HIS A 300 -11.62 6.17 -4.66
C HIS A 300 -11.20 5.89 -3.22
N GLN A 301 -10.70 6.88 -2.47
CA GLN A 301 -10.03 6.63 -1.19
C GLN A 301 -10.98 6.07 -0.13
N ALA A 302 -12.16 6.68 0.05
CA ALA A 302 -13.14 6.23 1.04
C ALA A 302 -13.62 4.79 0.80
N GLY A 303 -13.87 4.43 -0.47
CA GLY A 303 -14.28 3.07 -0.83
C GLY A 303 -13.16 2.05 -0.64
N ARG A 304 -11.93 2.36 -1.06
CA ARG A 304 -10.75 1.49 -0.83
C ARG A 304 -10.52 1.22 0.65
N TRP A 305 -10.53 2.28 1.47
CA TRP A 305 -10.37 2.18 2.91
C TRP A 305 -11.48 1.35 3.56
N ALA A 306 -12.74 1.62 3.23
CA ALA A 306 -13.87 0.89 3.81
C ALA A 306 -13.87 -0.58 3.37
N SER A 307 -13.63 -0.86 2.09
CA SER A 307 -13.53 -2.24 1.61
C SER A 307 -12.41 -2.98 2.35
N GLN A 308 -11.29 -2.29 2.63
CA GLN A 308 -10.19 -2.88 3.38
C GLN A 308 -10.52 -3.29 4.79
N LEU A 309 -11.24 -2.44 5.51
CA LEU A 309 -11.72 -2.77 6.84
C LEU A 309 -12.72 -3.93 6.83
N LEU A 310 -13.61 -3.95 5.85
CA LEU A 310 -14.67 -4.94 5.79
C LEU A 310 -14.21 -6.30 5.29
N SER A 311 -13.19 -6.37 4.43
CA SER A 311 -12.66 -7.65 3.92
C SER A 311 -12.30 -8.63 5.04
N LEU A 312 -11.73 -8.16 6.15
CA LEU A 312 -11.35 -9.00 7.29
C LEU A 312 -12.57 -9.47 8.10
N ALA A 313 -13.50 -8.56 8.39
CA ALA A 313 -14.68 -8.85 9.21
C ALA A 313 -15.71 -9.74 8.47
N MET A 314 -15.73 -9.73 7.14
CA MET A 314 -16.78 -10.39 6.35
C MET A 314 -16.48 -11.85 5.98
N VAL A 315 -15.20 -12.26 5.96
CA VAL A 315 -14.79 -13.68 5.80
C VAL A 315 -15.46 -14.58 6.85
N GLU A 316 -15.76 -14.00 8.00
CA GLU A 316 -16.21 -14.72 9.19
C GLU A 316 -17.73 -14.85 9.32
N ARG A 317 -18.49 -14.32 8.35
CA ARG A 317 -19.96 -14.45 8.35
C ARG A 317 -20.37 -15.93 8.24
N GLU A 318 -21.30 -16.33 9.11
CA GLU A 318 -21.86 -17.67 9.09
C GLU A 318 -22.69 -17.91 7.83
N PRO A 319 -22.64 -19.12 7.26
CA PRO A 319 -23.48 -19.47 6.13
C PRO A 319 -24.97 -19.51 6.49
N PRO A 320 -25.87 -19.07 5.58
CA PRO A 320 -27.31 -19.20 5.76
C PRO A 320 -27.71 -20.61 6.15
N THR A 321 -28.78 -20.72 6.93
CA THR A 321 -29.31 -22.00 7.40
C THR A 321 -29.55 -22.98 6.25
N LEU A 322 -30.04 -22.50 5.09
CA LEU A 322 -30.22 -23.33 3.89
C LEU A 322 -28.91 -23.95 3.38
N PHE A 323 -27.80 -23.22 3.46
CA PHE A 323 -26.49 -23.74 3.07
C PHE A 323 -26.05 -24.84 4.04
N SER A 324 -26.17 -24.59 5.36
CA SER A 324 -25.83 -25.56 6.41
C SER A 324 -26.68 -26.84 6.31
N GLN A 325 -27.98 -26.71 6.00
CA GLN A 325 -28.87 -27.85 5.76
C GLN A 325 -28.44 -28.67 4.53
N SER A 326 -28.15 -28.00 3.40
CA SER A 326 -27.71 -28.69 2.19
C SER A 326 -26.41 -29.49 2.40
N GLN A 327 -25.47 -28.97 3.20
CA GLN A 327 -24.22 -29.65 3.54
C GLN A 327 -24.43 -30.85 4.48
N ALA A 328 -25.28 -30.71 5.50
CA ALA A 328 -25.59 -31.79 6.43
C ALA A 328 -26.21 -33.00 5.71
N GLU A 329 -27.10 -32.74 4.74
CA GLU A 329 -27.73 -33.79 3.93
C GLU A 329 -26.75 -34.47 2.96
N LEU A 330 -25.78 -33.73 2.41
CA LEU A 330 -24.68 -34.32 1.61
C LEU A 330 -23.75 -35.19 2.47
N GLY A 331 -23.52 -34.81 3.72
CA GLY A 331 -22.71 -35.57 4.67
C GLY A 331 -23.39 -36.85 5.16
N SER A 332 -24.70 -36.83 5.36
CA SER A 332 -25.47 -38.01 5.79
C SER A 332 -25.63 -39.05 4.68
N GLN A 333 -25.78 -38.63 3.42
CA GLN A 333 -25.82 -39.54 2.26
C GLN A 333 -24.50 -40.26 1.99
N ARG A 334 -23.36 -39.66 2.37
CA ARG A 334 -22.03 -40.30 2.27
C ARG A 334 -21.76 -41.36 3.36
N ARG A 335 -22.60 -41.44 4.42
CA ARG A 335 -22.36 -42.29 5.61
C ARG A 335 -23.26 -43.52 5.77
N ALA A 336 -24.03 -43.93 4.77
CA ALA A 336 -24.72 -45.24 4.80
C ALA A 336 -24.11 -46.15 3.72
N PRO A 337 -23.66 -47.37 4.06
CA PRO A 337 -24.49 -48.37 4.74
C PRO A 337 -23.79 -49.18 5.84
N GLU A 338 -24.63 -49.96 6.55
CA GLU A 338 -24.37 -51.06 7.50
C GLU A 338 -24.70 -50.68 8.93
N LEU A 339 -25.82 -51.22 9.41
CA LEU A 339 -25.95 -51.74 10.79
C LEU A 339 -27.28 -52.51 10.89
N ALA A 340 -27.17 -53.83 10.82
CA ALA A 340 -28.21 -54.78 11.20
C ALA A 340 -27.63 -55.75 12.25
N SER A 341 -28.12 -55.67 13.50
CA SER A 341 -28.37 -56.76 14.46
C SER A 341 -28.30 -56.25 15.91
N GLY A 342 -29.39 -56.44 16.66
CA GLY A 342 -29.67 -55.72 17.89
C GLY A 342 -29.39 -56.46 19.20
N SER A 343 -28.12 -56.61 19.60
CA SER A 343 -27.80 -56.78 21.04
C SER A 343 -26.56 -56.05 21.55
N GLY A 344 -25.75 -55.44 20.67
CA GLY A 344 -24.69 -54.49 21.06
C GLY A 344 -25.08 -53.02 20.88
N LEU A 345 -26.33 -52.73 20.49
CA LEU A 345 -26.78 -51.38 20.16
C LEU A 345 -26.85 -50.46 21.38
N HIS A 346 -27.26 -50.95 22.55
CA HIS A 346 -27.42 -50.10 23.73
C HIS A 346 -26.07 -49.62 24.28
N GLU A 347 -25.12 -50.55 24.44
CA GLU A 347 -23.75 -50.24 24.87
C GLU A 347 -23.02 -49.36 23.84
N ARG A 348 -23.30 -49.56 22.54
CA ARG A 348 -22.79 -48.70 21.47
C ARG A 348 -23.45 -47.33 21.47
N ILE A 349 -24.74 -47.23 21.77
CA ILE A 349 -25.46 -45.96 21.91
C ILE A 349 -24.88 -45.18 23.10
N GLU A 350 -24.71 -45.80 24.26
CA GLU A 350 -24.11 -45.15 25.43
C GLU A 350 -22.67 -44.69 25.16
N ALA A 351 -21.85 -45.52 24.50
CA ALA A 351 -20.49 -45.14 24.11
C ALA A 351 -20.48 -43.98 23.10
N LEU A 352 -21.40 -43.97 22.14
CA LEU A 352 -21.55 -42.88 21.16
C LEU A 352 -22.12 -41.61 21.80
N GLU A 353 -22.98 -41.72 22.82
CA GLU A 353 -23.49 -40.59 23.58
C GLU A 353 -22.39 -39.96 24.44
N SER A 354 -21.56 -40.76 25.09
CA SER A 354 -20.37 -40.28 25.80
C SER A 354 -19.39 -39.61 24.84
N GLU A 355 -19.07 -40.22 23.70
CA GLU A 355 -18.19 -39.63 22.69
C GLU A 355 -18.77 -38.34 22.10
N ARG A 356 -20.09 -38.28 21.88
CA ARG A 356 -20.80 -37.07 21.45
C ARG A 356 -20.64 -35.96 22.48
N ASP A 357 -20.78 -36.26 23.77
CA ASP A 357 -20.72 -35.27 24.84
C ASP A 357 -19.28 -34.73 25.00
N ASP A 358 -18.26 -35.61 24.95
CA ASP A 358 -16.85 -35.21 24.94
C ASP A 358 -16.50 -34.33 23.72
N LEU A 359 -17.03 -34.69 22.53
CA LEU A 359 -16.86 -33.90 21.31
C LEU A 359 -17.56 -32.54 21.39
N TRP A 360 -18.72 -32.46 22.06
CA TRP A 360 -19.42 -31.19 22.28
C TRP A 360 -18.63 -30.25 23.18
N GLU A 361 -18.04 -30.77 24.25
CA GLU A 361 -17.20 -30.00 25.18
C GLU A 361 -15.94 -29.49 24.46
N ALA A 362 -15.23 -30.36 23.75
CA ALA A 362 -14.06 -29.97 22.95
C ALA A 362 -14.41 -28.94 21.86
N LEU A 363 -15.58 -29.05 21.22
CA LEU A 363 -16.06 -28.09 20.22
C LEU A 363 -16.39 -26.73 20.85
N PHE A 364 -16.95 -26.72 22.06
CA PHE A 364 -17.24 -25.50 22.82
C PHE A 364 -15.95 -24.78 23.21
N GLU A 365 -14.99 -25.48 23.81
CA GLU A 365 -13.67 -24.91 24.15
C GLU A 365 -12.94 -24.39 22.90
N THR A 366 -12.94 -25.16 21.82
CA THR A 366 -12.33 -24.74 20.54
C THR A 366 -13.00 -23.49 19.98
N ARG A 367 -14.33 -23.36 20.12
CA ARG A 367 -15.07 -22.15 19.71
C ARG A 367 -14.69 -20.95 20.57
N GLU A 368 -14.58 -21.11 21.88
CA GLU A 368 -14.19 -20.04 22.80
C GLU A 368 -12.76 -19.57 22.52
N GLN A 369 -11.82 -20.51 22.37
CA GLN A 369 -10.43 -20.20 22.00
C GLN A 369 -10.34 -19.51 20.64
N ARG A 370 -11.11 -19.96 19.64
CA ARG A 370 -11.22 -19.27 18.35
C ARG A 370 -11.79 -17.88 18.51
N GLN A 371 -12.80 -17.68 19.35
CA GLN A 371 -13.38 -16.36 19.57
C GLN A 371 -12.37 -15.42 20.23
N ALA A 372 -11.66 -15.85 21.27
CA ALA A 372 -10.63 -15.04 21.91
C ALA A 372 -9.47 -14.69 20.94
N ALA A 373 -9.03 -15.66 20.13
CA ALA A 373 -8.01 -15.42 19.11
C ALA A 373 -8.49 -14.46 18.01
N ARG A 374 -9.78 -14.51 17.65
CA ARG A 374 -10.41 -13.53 16.73
C ARG A 374 -10.39 -12.14 17.32
N ASP A 375 -10.88 -11.98 18.56
CA ASP A 375 -10.95 -10.69 19.23
C ASP A 375 -9.56 -10.04 19.30
N GLN A 376 -8.53 -10.83 19.61
CA GLN A 376 -7.13 -10.38 19.62
C GLN A 376 -6.60 -10.02 18.23
N ARG A 377 -6.91 -10.82 17.20
CA ARG A 377 -6.49 -10.53 15.81
C ARG A 377 -7.17 -9.26 15.30
N ASP A 378 -8.43 -9.05 15.63
CA ASP A 378 -9.19 -7.87 15.25
C ASP A 378 -8.67 -6.62 15.96
N GLU A 379 -8.26 -6.74 17.23
CA GLU A 379 -7.56 -5.67 17.95
C GLU A 379 -6.19 -5.34 17.32
N MET A 380 -5.38 -6.35 16.98
CA MET A 380 -4.08 -6.11 16.36
C MET A 380 -4.21 -5.55 14.93
N SER A 381 -5.19 -6.03 14.16
CA SER A 381 -5.50 -5.49 12.83
C SER A 381 -5.94 -4.03 12.94
N GLN A 382 -6.77 -3.71 13.93
CA GLN A 382 -7.19 -2.35 14.22
C GLN A 382 -5.99 -1.44 14.51
N GLN A 383 -5.05 -1.88 15.35
CA GLN A 383 -3.82 -1.12 15.63
C GLN A 383 -2.96 -0.87 14.38
N VAL A 384 -2.83 -1.87 13.50
CA VAL A 384 -2.08 -1.72 12.23
C VAL A 384 -2.73 -0.67 11.35
N LEU A 385 -4.05 -0.67 11.25
CA LEU A 385 -4.79 0.28 10.44
C LEU A 385 -4.72 1.70 11.01
N ASP A 386 -4.78 1.86 12.33
CA ASP A 386 -4.65 3.17 12.97
C ASP A 386 -3.25 3.77 12.73
N MET A 387 -2.20 2.95 12.80
CA MET A 387 -0.85 3.37 12.39
C MET A 387 -0.75 3.74 10.91
N GLN A 388 -1.50 3.06 10.02
CA GLN A 388 -1.52 3.39 8.60
C GLN A 388 -2.18 4.75 8.34
N ASP A 389 -3.32 5.03 8.99
CA ASP A 389 -4.01 6.32 8.85
C ASP A 389 -3.16 7.47 9.41
N GLU A 390 -2.46 7.25 10.53
CA GLU A 390 -1.49 8.22 11.07
C GLU A 390 -0.33 8.49 10.09
N LEU A 391 0.18 7.43 9.45
CA LEU A 391 1.24 7.54 8.47
C LEU A 391 0.80 8.31 7.21
N GLU A 392 -0.38 8.01 6.67
CA GLU A 392 -0.92 8.70 5.49
C GLU A 392 -1.13 10.20 5.79
N LEU A 393 -1.68 10.52 6.97
CA LEU A 393 -1.84 11.91 7.39
C LEU A 393 -0.50 12.62 7.59
N ALA A 394 0.51 11.94 8.12
CA ALA A 394 1.86 12.48 8.26
C ALA A 394 2.52 12.72 6.90
N GLN A 395 2.30 11.84 5.92
CA GLN A 395 2.77 12.01 4.54
C GLN A 395 2.15 13.24 3.88
N LEU A 396 0.81 13.38 3.92
CA LEU A 396 0.11 14.55 3.38
C LEU A 396 0.60 15.87 4.02
N ARG A 397 0.82 15.89 5.34
CA ARG A 397 1.40 17.06 6.03
C ARG A 397 2.83 17.36 5.57
N THR A 398 3.61 16.32 5.29
CA THR A 398 4.99 16.48 4.82
C THR A 398 4.99 17.09 3.42
N GLU A 399 4.12 16.63 2.53
CA GLU A 399 3.94 17.20 1.19
C GLU A 399 3.50 18.67 1.25
N GLU A 400 2.52 19.00 2.11
CA GLU A 400 2.07 20.40 2.29
C GLU A 400 3.20 21.31 2.80
N LEU A 401 4.02 20.82 3.74
CA LEU A 401 5.17 21.57 4.25
C LEU A 401 6.26 21.73 3.18
N GLN A 402 6.45 20.73 2.32
CA GLN A 402 7.38 20.81 1.19
C GLN A 402 6.93 21.84 0.15
N GLU A 403 5.65 21.87 -0.20
CA GLU A 403 5.09 22.89 -1.11
C GLU A 403 5.25 24.30 -0.53
N LYS A 404 4.92 24.49 0.75
CA LYS A 404 5.14 25.77 1.44
C LYS A 404 6.61 26.18 1.48
N LEU A 405 7.53 25.21 1.58
CA LEU A 405 8.95 25.50 1.54
C LEU A 405 9.37 25.99 0.16
N ILE A 406 8.90 25.34 -0.92
CA ILE A 406 9.13 25.78 -2.31
C ILE A 406 8.60 27.20 -2.52
N ASP A 407 7.36 27.49 -2.10
CA ASP A 407 6.77 28.83 -2.20
C ASP A 407 7.57 29.89 -1.44
N LYS A 408 8.08 29.54 -0.26
CA LYS A 408 8.91 30.45 0.55
C LYS A 408 10.28 30.67 -0.07
N GLU A 409 10.85 29.65 -0.69
CA GLU A 409 12.09 29.77 -1.44
C GLU A 409 11.92 30.65 -2.67
N ASP A 410 10.81 30.52 -3.40
CA ASP A 410 10.50 31.38 -4.56
C ASP A 410 10.24 32.83 -4.14
N GLN A 411 9.49 33.06 -3.05
CA GLN A 411 9.31 34.40 -2.47
C GLN A 411 10.63 35.02 -2.02
N MET A 412 11.54 34.21 -1.47
CA MET A 412 12.87 34.67 -1.08
C MET A 412 13.72 35.00 -2.31
N VAL A 413 13.67 34.20 -3.37
CA VAL A 413 14.33 34.50 -4.65
C VAL A 413 13.78 35.79 -5.26
N GLU A 414 12.46 35.96 -5.30
CA GLU A 414 11.82 37.17 -5.79
C GLU A 414 12.20 38.41 -4.95
N MET A 415 12.24 38.27 -3.63
CA MET A 415 12.70 39.34 -2.73
C MET A 415 14.18 39.67 -2.95
N LEU A 416 15.04 38.67 -3.13
CA LEU A 416 16.46 38.89 -3.45
C LEU A 416 16.65 39.58 -4.80
N VAL A 417 15.83 39.24 -5.81
CA VAL A 417 15.84 39.90 -7.12
C VAL A 417 15.35 41.34 -7.02
N ARG A 418 14.28 41.60 -6.25
CA ARG A 418 13.77 42.95 -5.99
C ARG A 418 14.72 43.83 -5.18
N VAL A 419 15.66 43.24 -4.44
CA VAL A 419 16.64 43.95 -3.59
C VAL A 419 17.98 44.23 -4.32
N GLY A 420 18.17 43.80 -5.56
CA GLY A 420 19.34 44.22 -6.36
C GLY A 420 19.19 45.68 -6.81
N GLU A 421 19.95 46.65 -6.29
CA GLU A 421 21.39 46.80 -6.56
C GLU A 421 22.34 47.00 -5.34
N ALA A 422 21.95 46.77 -4.07
CA ALA A 422 22.82 47.17 -2.93
C ALA A 422 23.17 46.12 -1.87
N GLY A 423 22.84 44.83 -2.01
CA GLY A 423 23.01 43.93 -0.86
C GLY A 423 22.96 42.43 -1.11
N THR A 424 23.56 41.91 -2.18
CA THR A 424 23.68 40.45 -2.32
C THR A 424 24.52 39.89 -1.16
N PRO A 425 23.99 38.98 -0.30
CA PRO A 425 24.76 38.40 0.79
C PRO A 425 25.93 37.60 0.21
N MET A 426 27.17 37.96 0.56
CA MET A 426 28.37 37.32 -0.01
C MET A 426 28.96 36.27 0.95
N VAL A 427 29.39 35.14 0.40
CA VAL A 427 30.16 34.12 1.11
C VAL A 427 31.60 34.60 1.25
N THR A 428 32.16 34.69 2.46
CA THR A 428 33.51 35.25 2.67
C THR A 428 34.56 34.17 2.95
N ASP A 429 35.64 34.06 2.19
CA ASP A 429 36.71 33.08 2.47
C ASP A 429 37.56 33.43 3.70
N ALA A 430 38.58 32.59 3.95
CA ALA A 430 39.57 32.76 5.00
C ALA A 430 40.34 34.10 4.93
N ALA A 431 40.56 34.60 3.73
CA ALA A 431 41.32 35.81 3.44
C ALA A 431 40.43 37.06 3.37
N GLY A 432 39.12 36.94 3.67
CA GLY A 432 38.17 38.04 3.61
C GLY A 432 37.61 38.33 2.22
N ARG A 433 37.92 37.51 1.21
CA ARG A 433 37.39 37.65 -0.15
C ARG A 433 35.94 37.23 -0.19
N LYS A 434 35.11 38.02 -0.88
CA LYS A 434 33.68 37.83 -0.94
C LYS A 434 33.26 37.20 -2.27
N TYR A 435 32.43 36.17 -2.21
CA TYR A 435 31.89 35.42 -3.33
C TYR A 435 30.37 35.56 -3.39
N PRO A 436 29.76 35.59 -4.59
CA PRO A 436 28.30 35.55 -4.69
C PRO A 436 27.75 34.21 -4.14
N PRO A 437 26.48 34.15 -3.71
CA PRO A 437 25.82 32.90 -3.38
C PRO A 437 25.86 31.92 -4.57
N VAL A 438 26.25 30.67 -4.29
CA VAL A 438 26.18 29.59 -5.27
C VAL A 438 24.73 29.15 -5.46
N THR A 439 24.35 28.93 -6.71
CA THR A 439 22.97 28.59 -7.11
C THR A 439 22.83 27.14 -7.55
N SER A 440 23.92 26.50 -7.94
CA SER A 440 24.01 25.07 -8.30
C SER A 440 25.42 24.53 -8.00
N VAL A 441 25.60 23.21 -8.00
CA VAL A 441 26.90 22.57 -7.83
C VAL A 441 27.81 22.92 -9.00
N SER A 442 27.30 22.99 -10.24
CA SER A 442 28.10 23.48 -11.39
C SER A 442 28.60 24.91 -11.18
N HIS A 443 27.76 25.81 -10.68
CA HIS A 443 28.17 27.19 -10.36
C HIS A 443 29.23 27.20 -9.24
N ALA A 444 29.11 26.35 -8.23
CA ALA A 444 30.12 26.21 -7.18
C ALA A 444 31.49 25.76 -7.74
N LEU A 445 31.52 24.80 -8.68
CA LEU A 445 32.76 24.34 -9.32
C LEU A 445 33.39 25.41 -10.22
N GLN A 446 32.57 26.14 -10.98
CA GLN A 446 33.05 27.25 -11.80
C GLN A 446 33.72 28.33 -10.94
N LEU A 447 33.07 28.74 -9.83
CA LEU A 447 33.67 29.69 -8.89
C LEU A 447 34.94 29.13 -8.25
N ALA A 448 34.95 27.86 -7.87
CA ALA A 448 36.11 27.23 -7.26
C ALA A 448 37.31 27.19 -8.21
N ARG A 449 37.15 26.70 -9.44
CA ARG A 449 38.22 26.65 -10.46
C ARG A 449 38.76 28.03 -10.81
N ALA A 450 37.90 29.06 -10.80
CA ALA A 450 38.31 30.41 -11.12
C ALA A 450 39.07 31.12 -9.98
N ASN A 451 38.89 30.71 -8.71
CA ASN A 451 39.32 31.52 -7.57
C ASN A 451 40.17 30.78 -6.52
N LEU A 452 40.10 29.46 -6.43
CA LEU A 452 40.86 28.65 -5.47
C LEU A 452 42.17 28.22 -6.12
N VAL A 453 43.30 28.52 -5.47
CA VAL A 453 44.63 28.31 -6.04
C VAL A 453 45.33 27.07 -5.49
N ARG A 454 44.90 26.59 -4.32
CA ARG A 454 45.43 25.39 -3.67
C ARG A 454 44.51 24.16 -3.79
N VAL A 455 43.33 24.32 -4.37
CA VAL A 455 42.43 23.21 -4.72
C VAL A 455 42.40 23.02 -6.23
N GLU A 456 42.74 21.82 -6.70
CA GLU A 456 42.72 21.45 -8.12
C GLU A 456 41.52 20.54 -8.41
N ILE A 457 40.69 20.94 -9.37
CA ILE A 457 39.46 20.23 -9.76
C ILE A 457 39.51 19.94 -11.27
N PRO A 458 39.86 18.71 -11.68
CA PRO A 458 39.87 18.31 -13.09
C PRO A 458 38.49 18.48 -13.76
N PRO A 459 38.42 18.78 -15.07
CA PRO A 459 37.15 18.87 -15.80
C PRO A 459 36.28 17.61 -15.72
N GLU A 460 36.90 16.44 -15.60
CA GLU A 460 36.25 15.12 -15.52
C GLU A 460 35.31 15.00 -14.32
N VAL A 461 35.50 15.81 -13.28
CA VAL A 461 34.60 15.87 -12.11
C VAL A 461 33.18 16.28 -12.49
N ASP A 462 33.00 17.01 -13.59
CA ASP A 462 31.69 17.53 -14.02
C ASP A 462 30.71 16.42 -14.46
N GLN A 463 31.22 15.21 -14.76
CA GLN A 463 30.43 14.08 -15.29
C GLN A 463 29.23 13.70 -14.40
N HIS A 464 29.33 13.88 -13.09
CA HIS A 464 28.30 13.46 -12.12
C HIS A 464 27.54 14.64 -11.51
N VAL A 465 27.84 15.87 -11.94
CA VAL A 465 27.29 17.10 -11.35
C VAL A 465 25.88 17.39 -11.87
N ALA A 466 25.58 17.03 -13.11
CA ALA A 466 24.26 17.26 -13.71
C ALA A 466 23.12 16.58 -12.91
N GLU A 467 23.37 15.40 -12.36
CA GLU A 467 22.41 14.68 -11.52
C GLU A 467 22.14 15.42 -10.19
N LEU A 468 23.18 16.05 -9.63
CA LEU A 468 23.04 16.86 -8.42
C LEU A 468 22.32 18.18 -8.69
N ASP A 469 22.57 18.82 -9.83
CA ASP A 469 21.96 20.09 -10.21
C ASP A 469 20.47 19.95 -10.57
N ASN A 470 20.03 18.76 -10.97
CA ASN A 470 18.63 18.45 -11.28
C ASN A 470 17.79 18.04 -10.06
N SER A 471 18.37 17.98 -8.86
CA SER A 471 17.64 17.64 -7.63
C SER A 471 17.06 18.87 -6.93
N ILE A 472 15.98 18.67 -6.19
CA ILE A 472 15.32 19.71 -5.38
C ILE A 472 16.30 20.31 -4.35
N GLU A 473 17.25 19.52 -3.87
CA GLU A 473 18.25 19.90 -2.88
C GLU A 473 19.51 20.54 -3.49
N ALA A 474 19.56 20.75 -4.82
CA ALA A 474 20.74 21.22 -5.56
C ALA A 474 21.39 22.45 -4.91
N ARG A 475 20.60 23.44 -4.48
CA ARG A 475 21.10 24.68 -3.86
C ARG A 475 21.76 24.44 -2.50
N SER A 476 21.18 23.56 -1.68
CA SER A 476 21.72 23.18 -0.37
C SER A 476 23.02 22.39 -0.51
N TRP A 477 23.07 21.50 -1.50
CA TRP A 477 24.27 20.74 -1.83
C TRP A 477 25.37 21.63 -2.41
N ALA A 478 25.03 22.56 -3.32
CA ALA A 478 25.95 23.55 -3.88
C ALA A 478 26.66 24.35 -2.79
N ARG A 479 25.91 24.84 -1.79
CA ARG A 479 26.47 25.55 -0.64
C ARG A 479 27.43 24.67 0.15
N SER A 480 27.04 23.43 0.43
CA SER A 480 27.86 22.47 1.18
C SER A 480 29.15 22.09 0.42
N VAL A 481 29.07 21.93 -0.90
CA VAL A 481 30.24 21.70 -1.78
C VAL A 481 31.19 22.89 -1.69
N PHE A 482 30.69 24.10 -1.90
CA PHE A 482 31.53 25.29 -1.91
C PHE A 482 32.17 25.57 -0.55
N ASP A 483 31.44 25.40 0.56
CA ASP A 483 31.99 25.50 1.90
C ASP A 483 33.09 24.44 2.16
N GLY A 484 32.92 23.23 1.62
CA GLY A 484 33.92 22.16 1.68
C GLY A 484 35.20 22.52 0.90
N LEU A 485 35.05 23.07 -0.31
CA LEU A 485 36.17 23.52 -1.14
C LEU A 485 36.94 24.67 -0.47
N LEU A 486 36.23 25.64 0.13
CA LEU A 486 36.86 26.71 0.91
C LEU A 486 37.62 26.20 2.14
N ALA A 487 37.11 25.15 2.79
CA ALA A 487 37.80 24.50 3.91
C ALA A 487 39.08 23.78 3.45
N LEU A 488 39.04 23.08 2.32
CA LEU A 488 40.22 22.43 1.72
C LEU A 488 41.26 23.46 1.26
N GLU A 489 40.83 24.58 0.67
CA GLU A 489 41.71 25.70 0.30
C GLU A 489 42.42 26.27 1.54
N ALA A 490 41.69 26.52 2.61
CA ALA A 490 42.25 27.04 3.86
C ALA A 490 43.22 26.05 4.50
N TYR A 491 42.89 24.76 4.50
CA TYR A 491 43.78 23.70 4.96
C TYR A 491 45.09 23.67 4.17
N ALA A 492 45.00 23.69 2.84
CA ALA A 492 46.16 23.64 1.97
C ALA A 492 47.09 24.86 2.14
N HIS A 493 46.56 26.01 2.57
CA HIS A 493 47.36 27.18 2.95
C HIS A 493 48.07 27.06 4.29
N SER A 494 47.52 26.28 5.24
CA SER A 494 48.16 26.05 6.54
C SER A 494 49.31 25.03 6.49
N GLY A 495 49.42 24.25 5.41
CA GLY A 495 50.44 23.22 5.25
C GLY A 495 50.28 22.03 6.21
N ALA A 496 51.29 21.18 6.28
CA ALA A 496 51.29 19.95 7.09
C ALA A 496 51.47 20.17 8.61
N GLU A 497 51.28 21.40 9.10
CA GLU A 497 51.51 21.78 10.51
C GLU A 497 50.65 20.97 11.49
N PHE A 498 49.47 20.53 11.04
CA PHE A 498 48.46 19.89 11.88
C PHE A 498 48.22 18.41 11.54
N GLY A 499 49.10 17.76 10.79
CA GLY A 499 48.87 16.39 10.33
C GLY A 499 47.94 16.35 9.12
N ASP A 500 46.90 15.51 9.15
CA ASP A 500 45.94 15.38 8.05
C ASP A 500 44.77 16.40 8.14
N PHE A 501 43.91 16.43 7.12
CA PHE A 501 42.77 17.36 7.08
C PHE A 501 41.82 17.24 8.29
N ARG A 502 41.63 16.03 8.83
CA ARG A 502 40.79 15.80 10.02
C ARG A 502 41.45 16.42 11.24
N ASP A 503 42.74 16.20 11.41
CA ASP A 503 43.51 16.72 12.54
C ASP A 503 43.58 18.25 12.49
N TRP A 504 43.73 18.84 11.30
CA TRP A 504 43.58 20.27 11.09
C TRP A 504 42.18 20.79 11.45
N CYS A 505 41.11 20.11 11.03
CA CYS A 505 39.75 20.54 11.35
C CYS A 505 39.46 20.52 12.87
N LYS A 506 40.03 19.54 13.58
CA LYS A 506 39.88 19.44 15.04
C LYS A 506 40.71 20.48 15.78
N SER A 507 41.97 20.63 15.39
CA SER A 507 42.99 21.36 16.17
C SER A 507 43.10 22.82 15.77
N SER A 508 42.82 23.15 14.51
CA SER A 508 42.85 24.54 14.07
C SER A 508 41.69 25.34 14.68
N LYS A 509 41.95 26.62 14.93
CA LYS A 509 40.93 27.64 15.26
C LYS A 509 40.43 28.37 14.00
N HIS A 510 40.67 27.79 12.82
CA HIS A 510 40.39 28.46 11.56
C HIS A 510 38.88 28.61 11.35
N PRO A 511 38.37 29.80 10.98
CA PRO A 511 36.93 30.07 10.89
C PRO A 511 36.22 29.26 9.79
N ARG A 512 36.98 28.77 8.79
CA ARG A 512 36.49 27.92 7.70
C ARG A 512 36.78 26.43 7.88
N LYS A 513 37.14 25.99 9.08
CA LYS A 513 37.38 24.56 9.30
C LYS A 513 36.10 23.74 9.07
N TRP A 514 36.26 22.56 8.46
CA TRP A 514 35.13 21.67 8.23
C TRP A 514 34.68 21.01 9.53
N PHE A 515 33.38 20.70 9.65
CA PHE A 515 32.85 20.01 10.82
C PHE A 515 33.20 18.51 10.76
N ALA A 516 34.42 18.17 11.18
CA ALA A 516 35.06 16.86 11.00
C ALA A 516 34.57 15.74 11.97
N ASN A 517 33.27 15.45 11.97
CA ASN A 517 32.71 14.27 12.64
C ASN A 517 32.54 13.07 11.68
N SER A 518 32.22 11.89 12.21
CA SER A 518 32.04 10.65 11.42
C SER A 518 30.91 10.69 10.38
N LYS A 519 29.93 11.60 10.57
CA LYS A 519 28.81 11.83 9.65
C LYS A 519 29.13 12.82 8.52
N LYS A 520 30.22 13.59 8.63
CA LYS A 520 30.57 14.69 7.71
C LYS A 520 31.94 14.56 7.04
N LEU A 521 32.85 13.76 7.59
CA LEU A 521 34.18 13.51 7.03
C LEU A 521 34.62 12.06 7.28
N ALA A 522 35.16 11.42 6.26
CA ALA A 522 35.92 10.17 6.35
C ALA A 522 37.30 10.39 5.73
N MET A 523 38.36 9.98 6.45
CA MET A 523 39.75 10.06 5.92
C MET A 523 40.19 8.76 5.26
N ARG A 524 39.42 7.68 5.47
CA ARG A 524 39.62 6.36 4.87
C ARG A 524 38.29 5.80 4.44
N GLU A 525 38.31 5.03 3.37
CA GLU A 525 37.16 4.26 2.90
C GLU A 525 37.06 2.97 3.72
N SER A 526 35.90 2.33 3.74
CA SER A 526 35.75 1.08 4.48
C SER A 526 36.65 -0.04 3.93
N GLU A 527 37.27 -0.82 4.81
CA GLU A 527 38.14 -1.96 4.42
C GLU A 527 37.42 -2.93 3.48
N GLU A 528 36.12 -3.14 3.67
CA GLU A 528 35.31 -4.02 2.84
C GLU A 528 35.11 -3.48 1.41
N VAL A 529 35.00 -2.16 1.22
CA VAL A 529 34.99 -1.54 -0.12
C VAL A 529 36.36 -1.67 -0.76
N MET A 530 37.43 -1.45 0.01
CA MET A 530 38.81 -1.49 -0.49
C MET A 530 39.29 -2.90 -0.84
N ARG A 531 38.77 -3.93 -0.18
CA ARG A 531 39.09 -5.35 -0.47
C ARG A 531 38.47 -5.84 -1.78
N ARG A 532 37.39 -5.22 -2.25
CA ARG A 532 36.68 -5.61 -3.47
C ARG A 532 37.17 -4.79 -4.65
N SER A 533 37.81 -5.45 -5.62
CA SER A 533 38.41 -4.77 -6.78
C SER A 533 37.42 -3.90 -7.57
N GLU A 534 36.18 -4.35 -7.72
CA GLU A 534 35.14 -3.62 -8.45
C GLU A 534 34.76 -2.30 -7.77
N LEU A 535 34.54 -2.32 -6.44
CA LEU A 535 34.18 -1.13 -5.68
C LEU A 535 35.38 -0.19 -5.49
N ARG A 536 36.59 -0.75 -5.33
CA ARG A 536 37.84 0.01 -5.27
C ARG A 536 38.13 0.75 -6.56
N ARG A 537 37.82 0.18 -7.73
CA ARG A 537 37.99 0.84 -9.04
C ARG A 537 37.17 2.13 -9.16
N LEU A 538 35.99 2.20 -8.54
CA LEU A 538 35.18 3.43 -8.51
C LEU A 538 35.82 4.57 -7.69
N ARG A 539 36.85 4.26 -6.89
CA ARG A 539 37.64 5.25 -6.14
C ARG A 539 38.93 5.62 -6.86
N ASP A 540 39.20 5.03 -8.03
CA ASP A 540 40.31 5.42 -8.89
C ASP A 540 39.91 6.67 -9.68
N MET A 541 40.32 7.82 -9.17
CA MET A 541 39.77 9.12 -9.56
C MET A 541 40.83 10.01 -10.21
N PRO A 542 40.43 10.91 -11.12
CA PRO A 542 41.36 11.79 -11.82
C PRO A 542 42.17 12.66 -10.87
N VAL A 543 43.45 12.83 -11.17
CA VAL A 543 44.40 13.68 -10.45
C VAL A 543 45.40 14.29 -11.44
N SER A 544 46.05 15.39 -11.05
CA SER A 544 47.11 15.99 -11.86
C SER A 544 48.22 14.97 -12.19
N ALA A 545 48.73 15.01 -13.44
CA ALA A 545 49.85 14.16 -13.86
C ALA A 545 51.13 14.37 -13.02
N ARG A 546 51.23 15.51 -12.32
CA ARG A 546 52.33 15.78 -11.37
C ARG A 546 52.25 14.97 -10.09
N VAL A 547 51.08 14.42 -9.76
CA VAL A 547 50.86 13.56 -8.58
C VAL A 547 50.99 12.09 -8.98
N SER A 548 50.46 11.70 -10.14
CA SER A 548 50.50 10.34 -10.67
C SER A 548 50.66 10.38 -12.19
N ASP A 549 51.69 9.72 -12.72
CA ASP A 549 51.93 9.63 -14.18
C ASP A 549 50.75 8.99 -14.92
N ALA A 550 49.95 8.16 -14.23
CA ALA A 550 48.75 7.53 -14.78
C ALA A 550 47.55 8.49 -14.87
N GLY A 551 47.63 9.69 -14.29
CA GLY A 551 46.53 10.66 -14.24
C GLY A 551 45.38 10.29 -13.30
N HIS A 552 45.48 9.17 -12.59
CA HIS A 552 44.49 8.71 -11.62
C HIS A 552 45.16 8.19 -10.33
N ILE A 553 44.42 8.26 -9.22
CA ILE A 553 44.81 7.69 -7.93
C ILE A 553 43.58 7.20 -7.18
N VAL A 554 43.77 6.17 -6.35
CA VAL A 554 42.72 5.70 -5.44
C VAL A 554 42.53 6.73 -4.30
N MET A 555 41.41 7.43 -4.32
CA MET A 555 41.04 8.41 -3.29
C MET A 555 40.08 7.80 -2.27
N GLU A 556 40.49 7.79 -1.01
CA GLU A 556 39.68 7.28 0.09
C GLU A 556 39.02 8.39 0.93
N ALA A 557 39.72 9.51 1.08
CA ALA A 557 39.24 10.63 1.88
C ALA A 557 38.10 11.35 1.17
N HIS A 558 37.00 11.59 1.90
CA HIS A 558 35.83 12.24 1.34
C HIS A 558 34.99 13.01 2.37
N LEU A 559 34.36 14.08 1.89
CA LEU A 559 33.35 14.84 2.61
C LEU A 559 31.97 14.21 2.35
N LYS A 560 31.18 14.11 3.42
CA LYS A 560 29.78 13.67 3.37
C LYS A 560 28.89 14.90 3.39
N LEU A 561 28.39 15.30 2.22
CA LEU A 561 27.70 16.57 2.04
C LEU A 561 26.27 16.49 2.63
N SER A 562 25.53 15.45 2.23
CA SER A 562 24.21 15.08 2.76
C SER A 562 24.14 13.57 3.09
N ASN A 563 23.18 13.17 3.92
CA ASN A 563 22.84 11.76 4.17
C ASN A 563 21.43 11.38 3.68
N GLY A 564 20.72 12.29 3.00
CA GLY A 564 19.44 12.05 2.34
C GLY A 564 19.51 12.28 0.83
N GLY A 565 18.49 11.79 0.10
CA GLY A 565 18.45 11.79 -1.37
C GLY A 565 19.63 11.00 -1.96
N LEU A 566 20.30 11.59 -2.96
CA LEU A 566 21.51 11.03 -3.61
C LEU A 566 22.73 10.94 -2.68
N ALA A 567 22.63 11.44 -1.44
CA ALA A 567 23.66 11.46 -0.41
C ALA A 567 25.07 11.86 -0.93
N PRO A 568 25.24 13.06 -1.53
CA PRO A 568 26.43 13.38 -2.30
C PRO A 568 27.73 13.33 -1.50
N ARG A 569 28.81 13.01 -2.20
CA ARG A 569 30.17 12.86 -1.67
C ARG A 569 31.15 13.68 -2.50
N LEU A 570 32.13 14.28 -1.81
CA LEU A 570 33.29 14.92 -2.44
C LEU A 570 34.54 14.16 -2.03
N TYR A 571 35.20 13.47 -2.97
CA TYR A 571 36.45 12.77 -2.70
C TYR A 571 37.65 13.63 -3.06
N PHE A 572 38.68 13.55 -2.23
CA PHE A 572 39.88 14.35 -2.40
C PHE A 572 41.15 13.58 -2.04
N HIS A 573 42.26 14.03 -2.61
CA HIS A 573 43.62 13.60 -2.31
C HIS A 573 44.43 14.77 -1.76
N ASP A 574 45.10 14.53 -0.64
CA ASP A 574 45.96 15.51 0.02
C ASP A 574 47.42 15.36 -0.47
N ASP A 575 47.84 16.31 -1.31
CA ASP A 575 49.21 16.44 -1.81
C ASP A 575 49.86 17.74 -1.28
N THR A 576 49.35 18.28 -0.16
CA THR A 576 49.78 19.58 0.40
C THR A 576 51.19 19.55 0.97
N GLY A 577 51.61 18.42 1.53
CA GLY A 577 52.97 18.17 2.02
C GLY A 577 53.93 17.60 0.97
N ARG A 578 53.55 17.59 -0.31
CA ARG A 578 54.21 16.85 -1.39
C ARG A 578 54.43 17.73 -2.62
N ILE A 579 54.43 17.14 -3.83
CA ILE A 579 54.97 17.71 -5.06
C ILE A 579 54.18 18.93 -5.53
N THR A 580 52.85 18.88 -5.45
CA THR A 580 51.99 19.98 -5.93
C THR A 580 51.70 21.01 -4.85
N GLY A 581 51.75 20.63 -3.57
CA GLY A 581 51.38 21.52 -2.48
C GLY A 581 49.90 21.93 -2.52
N LYS A 582 49.04 21.04 -3.03
CA LYS A 582 47.61 21.26 -3.27
C LYS A 582 46.76 20.11 -2.74
N VAL A 583 45.46 20.35 -2.62
CA VAL A 583 44.44 19.30 -2.51
C VAL A 583 43.84 19.08 -3.90
N HIS A 584 43.72 17.81 -4.31
CA HIS A 584 43.12 17.44 -5.59
C HIS A 584 41.74 16.83 -5.34
N VAL A 585 40.70 17.34 -6.01
CA VAL A 585 39.33 16.81 -5.91
C VAL A 585 39.07 15.91 -7.11
N GLY A 586 38.87 14.63 -6.86
CA GLY A 586 38.70 13.63 -7.93
C GLY A 586 37.25 13.28 -8.25
N TYR A 587 36.30 13.59 -7.35
CA TYR A 587 34.90 13.25 -7.55
C TYR A 587 33.97 14.15 -6.73
N ILE A 588 32.90 14.62 -7.36
CA ILE A 588 31.74 15.24 -6.71
C ILE A 588 30.49 14.68 -7.39
N GLY A 589 29.68 13.93 -6.65
CA GLY A 589 28.54 13.24 -7.22
C GLY A 589 27.74 12.48 -6.17
N PRO A 590 26.74 11.70 -6.61
CA PRO A 590 25.96 10.81 -5.75
C PRO A 590 26.82 9.85 -4.93
N HIS A 591 26.19 9.19 -3.97
CA HIS A 591 26.87 8.15 -3.21
C HIS A 591 27.33 7.01 -4.13
N LEU A 592 28.64 6.81 -4.26
CA LEU A 592 29.16 5.68 -5.01
C LEU A 592 28.77 4.32 -4.37
N PRO A 593 28.51 3.27 -5.17
CA PRO A 593 28.10 1.96 -4.67
C PRO A 593 28.97 1.38 -3.54
N THR A 594 28.31 0.69 -2.62
CA THR A 594 28.88 -0.08 -1.50
C THR A 594 28.08 -1.38 -1.30
N LYS A 595 28.45 -2.23 -0.32
CA LYS A 595 27.66 -3.44 -0.01
C LYS A 595 26.23 -3.12 0.44
N ARG A 596 26.02 -2.00 1.13
CA ARG A 596 24.72 -1.58 1.68
C ARG A 596 23.89 -0.71 0.72
N PHE A 597 24.52 -0.11 -0.28
CA PHE A 597 23.90 0.74 -1.28
C PHE A 597 24.41 0.31 -2.65
N ARG A 598 23.60 -0.41 -3.43
CA ARG A 598 23.90 -0.74 -4.82
C ARG A 598 23.02 0.18 -5.68
N SER A 599 23.63 0.96 -6.57
CA SER A 599 22.92 1.74 -7.60
C SER A 599 22.30 0.81 -8.63
#